data_AF-A0A183L734-F1
#
_entry.id   AF-A0A183L734-F1
#
_cell.length_a   1.000
_cell.length_b   1.000
_cell.length_c   1.000
_cell.angle_alpha   90.00
_cell.angle_beta   90.00
_cell.angle_gamma   90.00
#
_symmetry.space_group_name_H-M   'P 1'
#
loop_
_entity.id
_entity.type
_entity.pdbx_description
1 polymer ?
#
loop_
_entity_poly.entity_id
_entity_poly.type
_entity_poly.pdbx_seq_one_letter_code
_entity_poly.pdbx_strand_id
1 'polypeptide(L)'
;MLSKVARHALVGWESHRSRIIKASFKTKKERITMNIIQCYAPTNDSNDDIKDQFYERLQLIIEKCPRKDLTILMEDLYAKVGIENTGYEDNMGRH
;
A
#
# COMPACT_ATOMS: atom_id res chain seq x y z
N MET A 1 -7.99 8.57 11.78
CA MET A 1 -7.48 8.37 13.16
C MET A 1 -7.78 6.93 13.59
N LEU A 2 -6.81 6.19 14.15
CA LEU A 2 -7.03 4.80 14.57
C LEU A 2 -8.03 4.71 15.73
N SER A 3 -8.86 3.66 15.74
CA SER A 3 -9.76 3.38 16.87
C SER A 3 -8.96 3.05 18.13
N LYS A 4 -9.57 3.20 19.32
CA LYS A 4 -8.92 2.85 20.60
C LYS A 4 -8.37 1.42 20.58
N VAL A 5 -9.17 0.48 20.08
CA VAL A 5 -8.81 -0.94 19.94
C VAL A 5 -7.62 -1.12 19.00
N ALA A 6 -7.63 -0.48 17.83
CA ALA A 6 -6.55 -0.59 16.85
C ALA A 6 -5.22 -0.04 17.39
N ARG A 7 -5.24 1.01 18.22
CA ARG A 7 -4.02 1.55 18.86
C ARG A 7 -3.36 0.56 19.82
N HIS A 8 -4.13 -0.25 20.53
CA HIS A 8 -3.57 -1.29 21.39
C HIS A 8 -2.96 -2.46 20.62
N ALA A 9 -3.44 -2.70 19.40
CA ALA A 9 -2.88 -3.71 18.51
C ALA A 9 -1.64 -3.20 17.75
N LEU A 10 -1.45 -1.89 17.59
CA LEU A 10 -0.31 -1.34 16.87
C LEU A 10 1.02 -1.72 17.54
N VAL A 11 1.87 -2.43 16.80
CA VAL A 11 3.24 -2.78 17.19
C VAL A 11 4.18 -1.63 16.85
N GLY A 12 3.99 -1.03 15.68
CA GLY A 12 4.81 0.07 15.19
C GLY A 12 4.40 0.47 13.78
N TRP A 13 4.92 1.61 13.33
CA TRP A 13 4.78 2.07 11.97
C TRP A 13 6.07 2.72 11.49
N GLU A 14 6.29 2.69 10.19
CA GLU A 14 7.43 3.27 9.50
C GLU A 14 6.97 3.96 8.22
N SER A 15 7.50 5.17 7.96
CA SER A 15 7.31 5.87 6.69
C SER A 15 8.52 5.66 5.79
N HIS A 16 8.28 5.20 4.57
CA HIS A 16 9.31 4.98 3.55
C HIS A 16 9.18 6.02 2.43
N ARG A 17 9.52 7.28 2.75
CA ARG A 17 9.17 8.53 2.02
C ARG A 17 7.71 8.95 2.23
N SER A 18 7.29 10.03 1.56
CA SER A 18 5.94 10.60 1.66
C SER A 18 4.82 9.72 1.11
N ARG A 19 5.14 8.72 0.27
CA ARG A 19 4.17 7.93 -0.49
C ARG A 19 4.01 6.49 -0.05
N ILE A 20 4.78 5.99 0.92
CA ILE A 20 4.63 4.62 1.43
C ILE A 20 4.69 4.67 2.95
N ILE A 21 3.67 4.12 3.59
CA ILE A 21 3.63 3.87 5.03
C ILE A 21 3.38 2.39 5.27
N LYS A 22 4.10 1.83 6.24
CA LYS A 22 3.84 0.49 6.74
C LYS A 22 3.51 0.57 8.21
N ALA A 23 2.47 -0.13 8.62
CA ALA A 23 2.09 -0.29 10.02
C ALA A 23 1.92 -1.78 10.34
N SER A 24 2.45 -2.21 11.47
CA SER A 24 2.36 -3.59 11.94
C SER A 24 1.43 -3.66 13.13
N PHE A 25 0.54 -4.64 13.14
CA PHE A 25 -0.45 -4.87 14.19
C PHE A 25 -0.35 -6.29 14.74
N LYS A 26 -0.56 -6.45 16.05
CA LYS A 26 -0.74 -7.74 16.70
C LYS A 26 -2.05 -8.35 16.22
N THR A 27 -2.01 -9.62 15.85
CA THR A 27 -3.22 -10.39 15.57
C THR A 27 -3.63 -11.20 16.80
N LYS A 28 -4.83 -11.80 16.77
CA LYS A 28 -5.26 -12.76 17.79
C LYS A 28 -4.43 -14.05 17.78
N LYS A 29 -3.79 -14.38 16.65
CA LYS A 29 -2.93 -15.56 16.54
C LYS A 29 -1.54 -15.20 17.04
N GLU A 30 -1.11 -15.89 18.09
CA GLU A 30 0.21 -15.65 18.67
C GLU A 30 1.31 -15.80 17.64
N ARG A 31 2.34 -14.96 17.74
CA ARG A 31 3.54 -14.94 16.89
C ARG A 31 3.31 -14.59 15.41
N ILE A 32 2.07 -14.25 15.03
CA ILE A 32 1.68 -13.73 13.71
C ILE A 32 1.32 -12.26 13.83
N THR A 33 2.01 -11.42 13.07
CA THR A 33 1.66 -10.00 12.92
C THR A 33 0.91 -9.76 11.61
N MET A 34 0.19 -8.65 11.56
CA MET A 34 -0.44 -8.14 10.34
C MET A 34 0.26 -6.86 9.94
N ASN A 35 0.91 -6.85 8.78
CA ASN A 35 1.51 -5.70 8.15
C ASN A 35 0.52 -5.10 7.17
N ILE A 36 0.24 -3.82 7.34
CA ILE A 36 -0.52 -3.01 6.39
C ILE A 36 0.49 -2.09 5.72
N ILE A 37 0.65 -2.22 4.41
CA ILE A 37 1.45 -1.32 3.59
C ILE A 37 0.46 -0.49 2.80
N GLN A 38 0.39 0.81 3.09
CA GLN A 38 -0.38 1.74 2.31
C GLN A 38 0.57 2.56 1.44
N CYS A 39 0.29 2.63 0.14
CA CYS A 39 1.11 3.37 -0.79
C CYS A 39 0.28 4.20 -1.78
N TYR A 40 0.81 5.38 -2.12
CA TYR A 40 0.30 6.24 -3.17
C TYR A 40 1.19 6.11 -4.40
N ALA A 41 0.67 5.49 -5.45
CA ALA A 41 1.43 5.28 -6.68
C ALA A 41 1.86 6.62 -7.31
N PRO A 42 3.02 6.66 -7.98
CA PRO A 42 3.34 7.76 -8.87
C PRO A 42 2.28 7.94 -9.96
N THR A 43 2.06 9.19 -10.37
CA THR A 43 1.16 9.52 -11.48
C THR A 43 1.71 8.97 -12.80
N ASN A 44 0.85 8.64 -13.77
CA ASN A 44 1.30 8.16 -15.09
C ASN A 44 2.29 9.11 -15.77
N ASP A 45 2.15 10.43 -15.54
CA ASP A 45 3.03 11.47 -16.08
C ASP A 45 4.38 11.60 -15.36
N SER A 46 4.61 10.85 -14.27
CA SER A 46 5.92 10.87 -13.61
C SER A 46 6.98 10.17 -14.45
N ASN A 47 8.22 10.64 -14.39
CA ASN A 47 9.36 10.00 -15.03
C ASN A 47 9.45 8.50 -14.65
N ASP A 48 9.85 7.67 -15.61
CA ASP A 48 9.94 6.22 -15.42
C ASP A 48 10.97 5.86 -14.35
N ASP A 49 12.10 6.57 -14.25
CA ASP A 49 13.07 6.37 -13.16
C ASP A 49 12.44 6.57 -11.76
N ILE A 50 11.45 7.47 -11.65
CA ILE A 50 10.74 7.73 -10.39
C ILE A 50 9.76 6.59 -10.10
N LYS A 51 9.11 6.05 -11.14
CA LYS A 51 8.23 4.87 -11.02
C LYS A 51 9.03 3.65 -10.61
N ASP A 52 10.13 3.37 -11.29
CA ASP A 52 10.99 2.22 -11.03
C ASP A 52 11.55 2.27 -9.62
N GLN A 53 12.12 3.42 -9.21
CA GLN A 53 12.60 3.59 -7.82
C GLN A 53 11.49 3.39 -6.78
N PHE A 54 10.26 3.78 -7.10
CA PHE A 54 9.12 3.57 -6.21
C PHE A 54 8.76 2.08 -6.09
N TYR A 55 8.62 1.36 -7.21
CA TYR A 55 8.24 -0.04 -7.23
C TYR A 55 9.34 -0.97 -6.67
N GLU A 56 10.61 -0.71 -6.98
CA GLU A 56 11.74 -1.42 -6.37
C GLU A 56 11.73 -1.27 -4.85
N ARG A 57 11.48 -0.05 -4.36
CA ARG A 57 11.42 0.20 -2.92
C ARG A 57 10.22 -0.47 -2.27
N LEU A 58 9.06 -0.44 -2.92
CA LEU A 58 7.86 -1.13 -2.45
C LEU A 58 8.12 -2.64 -2.35
N GLN A 59 8.75 -3.23 -3.37
CA GLN A 59 9.15 -4.63 -3.36
C GLN A 59 10.08 -4.94 -2.17
N LEU A 60 11.10 -4.13 -1.92
CA LEU A 60 11.99 -4.31 -0.77
C LEU A 60 11.26 -4.26 0.58
N ILE A 61 10.22 -3.44 0.72
CA ILE A 61 9.41 -3.37 1.95
C ILE A 61 8.59 -4.65 2.13
N ILE A 62 8.00 -5.17 1.04
CA ILE A 62 7.25 -6.42 1.04
C ILE A 62 8.18 -7.60 1.36
N GLU A 63 9.36 -7.67 0.75
CA GLU A 63 10.35 -8.73 0.98
C GLU A 63 10.89 -8.75 2.41
N LYS A 64 10.99 -7.57 3.05
CA LYS A 64 11.36 -7.46 4.47
C LYS A 64 10.27 -7.93 5.43
N CYS A 65 9.03 -8.09 4.97
CA CYS A 65 7.96 -8.62 5.81
C CYS A 65 8.13 -10.14 5.99
N PRO A 66 8.10 -10.67 7.23
CA PRO A 66 8.23 -12.11 7.45
C PRO A 66 7.13 -12.88 6.73
N ARG A 67 7.47 -13.94 5.97
CA ARG A 67 6.49 -14.76 5.21
C ARG A 67 5.41 -15.42 6.07
N LYS A 68 5.67 -15.61 7.37
CA LYS A 68 4.69 -16.13 8.32
C LYS A 68 3.59 -15.11 8.66
N ASP A 69 3.88 -13.83 8.50
CA ASP A 69 3.00 -12.73 8.89
C ASP A 69 2.06 -12.39 7.73
N LEU A 70 0.86 -11.91 8.06
CA LEU A 70 -0.08 -11.45 7.06
C LEU A 70 0.39 -10.08 6.55
N THR A 71 0.50 -9.91 5.24
CA THR A 71 0.81 -8.61 4.64
C THR A 71 -0.31 -8.21 3.69
N ILE A 72 -0.89 -7.03 3.92
CA ILE A 72 -1.94 -6.43 3.10
C ILE A 72 -1.32 -5.20 2.44
N LEU A 73 -1.23 -5.22 1.11
CA LEU A 73 -0.88 -4.06 0.31
C LEU A 73 -2.16 -3.31 -0.05
N MET A 74 -2.26 -2.05 0.37
CA MET A 74 -3.35 -1.13 0.02
C MET A 74 -2.77 -0.02 -0.85
N GLU A 75 -3.10 -0.05 -2.12
CA GLU A 75 -2.75 1.01 -3.07
C GLU A 75 -3.89 2.04 -3.11
N ASP A 76 -3.54 3.31 -3.25
CA ASP A 76 -4.56 4.33 -3.48
C ASP A 76 -5.22 4.11 -4.83
N LEU A 77 -6.52 3.79 -4.78
CA LEU A 77 -7.35 3.49 -5.92
C LEU A 77 -7.84 4.78 -6.59
N TYR A 78 -6.94 5.74 -6.80
CA TYR A 78 -7.21 6.95 -7.59
C TYR A 78 -7.28 6.59 -9.08
N ALA A 79 -8.09 5.58 -9.42
CA ALA A 79 -8.65 5.44 -10.75
C ALA A 79 -9.48 6.71 -10.97
N LYS A 80 -9.10 7.53 -11.95
CA LYS A 80 -9.95 8.60 -12.44
C LYS A 80 -11.29 7.97 -12.88
N VAL A 81 -12.33 8.05 -12.06
CA VAL A 81 -13.71 7.95 -12.55
C VAL A 81 -14.08 9.34 -13.06
N GLY A 82 -13.52 9.68 -14.21
CA GLY A 82 -13.77 10.94 -14.92
C GLY A 82 -14.32 10.65 -16.30
N ILE A 83 -15.07 11.59 -16.86
CA ILE A 83 -15.75 11.47 -18.17
C ILE A 83 -14.74 11.22 -19.32
N GLU A 84 -13.46 11.52 -19.10
CA GLU A 84 -12.36 11.24 -20.03
C GLU A 84 -11.73 9.85 -19.77
N ASN A 85 -12.42 8.81 -20.25
CA ASN A 85 -11.93 7.43 -20.30
C ASN A 85 -11.34 7.05 -21.66
N THR A 86 -11.07 8.04 -22.53
CA THR A 86 -10.64 7.80 -23.90
C THR A 86 -9.29 7.06 -23.91
N GLY A 87 -9.32 5.77 -24.26
CA GLY A 87 -8.14 4.89 -24.35
C GLY A 87 -7.94 3.90 -23.19
N TYR A 88 -8.81 3.88 -22.16
CA TYR A 88 -8.70 2.96 -21.02
C TYR A 88 -9.94 2.07 -20.81
N GLU A 89 -10.76 1.92 -21.86
CA GLU A 89 -12.04 1.22 -21.84
C GLU A 89 -11.94 -0.26 -21.46
N ASP A 90 -10.80 -0.90 -21.73
CA ASP A 90 -10.59 -2.32 -21.43
C ASP A 90 -10.24 -2.59 -19.96
N ASN A 91 -9.80 -1.56 -19.23
CA ASN A 91 -9.32 -1.69 -17.85
C ASN A 91 -10.30 -1.14 -16.81
N MET A 92 -11.22 -0.26 -17.21
CA MET A 92 -12.25 0.27 -16.33
C MET A 92 -13.55 -0.49 -16.51
N GLY A 93 -14.03 -1.13 -15.43
CA GLY A 93 -15.28 -1.89 -15.44
C GLY A 93 -16.45 -1.02 -15.92
N ARG A 94 -17.18 -1.50 -16.93
CA ARG A 94 -18.41 -0.86 -17.41
C ARG A 94 -19.50 -0.96 -16.34
N HIS A 95 -20.20 0.15 -16.10
CA HIS A 95 -21.47 0.17 -15.35
C HIS A 95 -22.62 0.34 -16.33
#